data_AF-A0AAD3SMD6-F1
#
_entry.id   AF-A0AAD3SMD6-F1
#
_cell.length_a   1.000
_cell.length_b   1.000
_cell.length_c   1.000
_cell.angle_alpha   90.00
_cell.angle_beta   90.00
_cell.angle_gamma   90.00
#
_symmetry.space_group_name_H-M   'P 1'
#
loop_
_entity.id
_entity.type
_entity.pdbx_description
1 polymer ?
#
loop_
_entity_poly.entity_id
_entity_poly.type
_entity_poly.pdbx_seq_one_letter_code
_entity_poly.pdbx_strand_id
1 'polypeptide(L)'
;MDKGRPILLSIILLLSSALLVVRCQSDVTSLRQDAVALYYARVSNLTRIFSHEMSSQANRCIVDPKTDFNMAFNYSSNLEFLATCMESQGDVSLRLCTAAEIKLYLNNVFKKANSGSISSLISNRNCNFSTWLPGCEPGWACEIDPTVNVDLQNSEKIPSRTVSCQACCEGFFCPQGLTCMMPCPLGAYCPRAVLNRTTSICEPYQYQPPVGHPNHTCGGANIWADVDSSEEIFCAEGSYCPTTVDKEPCGSGYMDFFLP
;
A
#
# COMPACT_ATOMS: atom_id res chain seq x y z
N MET A 1 -32.04 -68.38 16.44
CA MET A 1 -31.49 -68.08 15.11
C MET A 1 -32.29 -66.90 14.58
N ASP A 2 -32.07 -65.69 15.08
CA ASP A 2 -30.90 -64.82 14.91
C ASP A 2 -30.78 -64.23 13.49
N LYS A 3 -30.44 -62.94 13.43
CA LYS A 3 -30.31 -62.00 12.29
C LYS A 3 -31.53 -61.16 11.94
N GLY A 4 -31.71 -60.07 12.68
CA GLY A 4 -32.58 -58.97 12.24
C GLY A 4 -32.43 -57.65 12.97
N ARG A 5 -31.37 -57.46 13.78
CA ARG A 5 -31.25 -56.26 14.62
C ARG A 5 -29.83 -55.79 14.97
N PRO A 6 -28.88 -55.68 14.02
CA PRO A 6 -27.73 -54.79 14.22
C PRO A 6 -27.63 -53.65 13.19
N ILE A 7 -28.35 -53.70 12.06
CA ILE A 7 -28.11 -52.75 10.95
C ILE A 7 -28.76 -51.38 11.18
N LEU A 8 -29.94 -51.34 11.82
CA LEU A 8 -30.67 -50.08 12.00
C LEU A 8 -30.02 -49.13 13.02
N LEU A 9 -29.36 -49.66 14.06
CA LEU A 9 -28.64 -48.88 15.07
C LEU A 9 -27.33 -48.31 14.53
N SER A 10 -26.64 -49.02 13.64
CA SER A 10 -25.41 -48.53 13.00
C SER A 10 -25.68 -47.41 11.99
N ILE A 11 -26.82 -47.44 11.30
CA ILE A 11 -27.20 -46.38 10.34
C ILE A 11 -27.55 -45.08 11.07
N ILE A 12 -28.23 -45.15 12.22
CA ILE A 12 -28.57 -43.96 13.02
C ILE A 12 -27.31 -43.32 13.63
N LEU A 13 -26.35 -44.12 14.10
CA LEU A 13 -25.08 -43.58 14.62
C LEU A 13 -24.22 -42.92 13.53
N LEU A 14 -24.19 -43.46 12.32
CA LEU A 14 -23.45 -42.88 11.18
C LEU A 14 -24.11 -41.61 10.61
N LEU A 15 -25.44 -41.47 10.73
CA LEU A 15 -26.15 -40.23 10.36
C LEU A 15 -26.02 -39.14 11.43
N SER A 16 -25.87 -39.50 12.71
CA SER A 16 -25.64 -38.53 13.80
C SER A 16 -24.21 -37.97 13.85
N SER A 17 -23.21 -38.70 13.35
CA SER A 17 -21.83 -38.19 13.23
C SER A 17 -21.62 -37.29 12.01
N ALA A 18 -22.49 -37.37 11.00
CA ALA A 18 -22.46 -36.49 9.83
C ALA A 18 -23.08 -35.09 10.08
N LEU A 19 -23.87 -34.92 11.14
CA LEU A 19 -24.57 -33.66 11.46
C LEU A 19 -23.79 -32.73 12.41
N LEU A 20 -22.60 -33.12 12.88
CA LEU A 20 -21.78 -32.31 13.81
C LEU A 20 -20.56 -31.64 13.17
N VAL A 21 -20.42 -31.65 11.85
CA VAL A 21 -19.36 -30.93 11.13
C VAL A 21 -19.93 -30.03 10.04
N VAL A 22 -20.86 -29.16 10.42
CA VAL A 22 -21.05 -27.89 9.70
C VAL A 22 -20.47 -26.81 10.59
N ARG A 23 -19.15 -26.60 10.48
CA ARG A 23 -18.51 -25.42 11.08
C ARG A 23 -19.00 -24.20 10.28
N CYS A 24 -19.74 -23.30 10.93
CA CYS A 24 -20.00 -21.94 10.44
C CYS A 24 -18.67 -21.25 10.15
N GLN A 25 -18.32 -21.13 8.86
CA GLN A 25 -17.13 -20.41 8.41
C GLN A 25 -17.52 -19.21 7.50
N SER A 26 -18.82 -18.89 7.39
CA SER A 26 -19.37 -17.92 6.42
C SER A 26 -19.44 -16.47 6.93
N ASP A 27 -19.64 -16.25 8.23
CA ASP A 27 -19.91 -14.92 8.79
C ASP A 27 -18.64 -14.05 8.86
N VAL A 28 -17.54 -14.65 9.32
CA VAL A 28 -16.22 -13.99 9.39
C VAL A 28 -15.67 -13.69 8.00
N THR A 29 -15.89 -14.58 7.02
CA THR A 29 -15.46 -14.34 5.63
C THR A 29 -16.25 -13.23 4.94
N SER A 30 -17.55 -13.09 5.23
CA SER A 30 -18.41 -12.03 4.68
C SER A 30 -18.01 -10.66 5.22
N LEU A 31 -17.86 -10.53 6.54
CA LEU A 31 -17.41 -9.30 7.19
C LEU A 31 -16.01 -8.86 6.72
N ARG A 32 -15.12 -9.82 6.45
CA ARG A 32 -13.80 -9.57 5.85
C ARG A 32 -13.91 -9.01 4.44
N GLN A 33 -14.79 -9.56 3.61
CA GLN A 33 -15.01 -9.08 2.24
C GLN A 33 -15.60 -7.67 2.22
N ASP A 34 -16.53 -7.37 3.11
CA ASP A 34 -17.14 -6.03 3.22
C ASP A 34 -16.12 -4.97 3.67
N ALA A 35 -15.24 -5.31 4.61
CA ALA A 35 -14.18 -4.42 5.09
C ALA A 35 -13.16 -4.12 3.99
N VAL A 36 -12.73 -5.15 3.23
CA VAL A 36 -11.82 -4.98 2.08
C VAL A 36 -12.49 -4.15 0.97
N ALA A 37 -13.78 -4.35 0.72
CA ALA A 37 -14.52 -3.56 -0.27
C ALA A 37 -14.62 -2.07 0.12
N LEU A 38 -14.90 -1.78 1.39
CA LEU A 38 -14.91 -0.41 1.91
C LEU A 38 -13.53 0.23 1.83
N TYR A 39 -12.48 -0.53 2.18
CA TYR A 39 -11.10 -0.05 2.08
C TYR A 39 -10.71 0.22 0.62
N TYR A 40 -11.07 -0.66 -0.31
CA TYR A 40 -10.90 -0.44 -1.74
C TYR A 40 -11.62 0.82 -2.22
N ALA A 41 -12.85 1.08 -1.77
CA ALA A 41 -13.56 2.31 -2.13
C ALA A 41 -12.80 3.57 -1.68
N ARG A 42 -12.18 3.54 -0.50
CA ARG A 42 -11.31 4.64 -0.03
C ARG A 42 -10.06 4.79 -0.87
N VAL A 43 -9.37 3.68 -1.17
CA VAL A 43 -8.18 3.66 -2.03
C VAL A 43 -8.53 4.18 -3.43
N SER A 44 -9.60 3.70 -4.05
CA SER A 44 -10.08 4.14 -5.37
C SER A 44 -10.40 5.64 -5.40
N ASN A 45 -11.01 6.17 -4.33
CA ASN A 45 -11.29 7.60 -4.26
C ASN A 45 -10.00 8.41 -4.09
N LEU A 46 -9.02 7.89 -3.33
CA LEU A 46 -7.71 8.49 -3.16
C LEU A 46 -6.91 8.52 -4.48
N THR A 47 -6.95 7.44 -5.26
CA THR A 47 -6.24 7.39 -6.54
C THR A 47 -6.82 8.35 -7.56
N ARG A 48 -8.13 8.61 -7.54
CA ARG A 48 -8.75 9.68 -8.35
C ARG A 48 -8.18 11.06 -7.99
N ILE A 49 -7.96 11.34 -6.72
CA ILE A 49 -7.35 12.60 -6.25
C ILE A 49 -5.90 12.68 -6.71
N PHE A 50 -5.13 11.60 -6.50
CA PHE A 50 -3.75 11.49 -6.95
C PHE A 50 -3.64 11.77 -8.46
N SER A 51 -4.51 11.14 -9.25
CA SER A 51 -4.59 11.30 -10.71
C SER A 51 -4.88 12.74 -11.12
N HIS A 52 -5.80 13.41 -10.42
CA HIS A 52 -6.12 14.81 -10.67
C HIS A 52 -4.93 15.73 -10.41
N GLU A 53 -4.30 15.61 -9.24
CA GLU A 53 -3.14 16.43 -8.88
C GLU A 53 -1.95 16.15 -9.81
N MET A 54 -1.71 14.89 -10.16
CA MET A 54 -0.67 14.48 -11.11
C MET A 54 -0.91 15.09 -12.50
N SER A 55 -2.13 14.96 -13.04
CA SER A 55 -2.51 15.52 -14.34
C SER A 55 -2.23 17.02 -14.41
N SER A 56 -2.46 17.74 -13.31
CA SER A 56 -2.24 19.18 -13.26
C SER A 56 -0.76 19.59 -13.39
N GLN A 57 0.16 18.71 -12.97
CA GLN A 57 1.60 18.95 -12.97
C GLN A 57 2.31 18.32 -14.19
N ALA A 58 1.79 17.21 -14.71
CA ALA A 58 2.38 16.41 -15.78
C ALA A 58 1.61 16.50 -17.11
N ASN A 59 0.84 17.57 -17.33
CA ASN A 59 -0.05 17.73 -18.50
C ASN A 59 0.64 17.62 -19.87
N ARG A 60 1.98 17.70 -19.94
CA ARG A 60 2.76 17.54 -21.17
C ARG A 60 3.22 16.10 -21.43
N CYS A 61 3.20 15.25 -20.41
CA CYS A 61 3.71 13.88 -20.46
C CYS A 61 2.58 12.85 -20.58
N ILE A 62 1.33 13.26 -20.36
CA ILE A 62 0.16 12.38 -20.26
C ILE A 62 -0.81 12.74 -21.38
N VAL A 63 -0.99 11.83 -22.34
CA VAL A 63 -1.84 12.06 -23.52
C VAL A 63 -3.30 11.88 -23.17
N ASP A 64 -3.64 10.80 -22.48
CA ASP A 64 -4.99 10.53 -21.97
C ASP A 64 -4.93 10.23 -20.48
N PRO A 65 -5.08 11.27 -19.63
CA PRO A 65 -5.04 11.10 -18.19
C PRO A 65 -6.04 10.07 -17.68
N LYS A 66 -7.25 10.00 -18.26
CA LYS A 66 -8.26 9.06 -17.75
C LYS A 66 -7.81 7.63 -17.98
N THR A 67 -7.34 7.32 -19.18
CA THR A 67 -6.89 5.98 -19.54
C THR A 67 -5.62 5.62 -18.79
N ASP A 68 -4.62 6.49 -18.78
CA ASP A 68 -3.32 6.25 -18.14
C ASP A 68 -3.47 6.02 -16.63
N PHE A 69 -4.26 6.86 -15.94
CA PHE A 69 -4.50 6.69 -14.52
C PHE A 69 -5.42 5.52 -14.18
N ASN A 70 -6.40 5.21 -15.03
CA ASN A 70 -7.21 4.01 -14.83
C ASN A 70 -6.35 2.75 -14.97
N MET A 71 -5.40 2.71 -15.91
CA MET A 71 -4.45 1.59 -16.01
C MET A 71 -3.55 1.51 -14.78
N ALA A 72 -3.08 2.65 -14.25
CA ALA A 72 -2.19 2.67 -13.10
C ALA A 72 -2.88 2.39 -11.75
N PHE A 73 -4.17 2.66 -11.60
CA PHE A 73 -4.82 2.67 -10.27
C PHE A 73 -6.13 1.87 -10.17
N ASN A 74 -6.49 1.13 -11.22
CA ASN A 74 -7.67 0.26 -11.18
C ASN A 74 -7.32 -1.14 -10.67
N TYR A 75 -7.36 -1.30 -9.35
CA TYR A 75 -7.13 -2.59 -8.69
C TYR A 75 -8.31 -3.56 -8.73
N SER A 76 -9.41 -3.26 -9.44
CA SER A 76 -10.65 -4.05 -9.36
C SER A 76 -10.49 -5.53 -9.75
N SER A 77 -9.46 -5.84 -10.53
CA SER A 77 -9.12 -7.21 -10.93
C SER A 77 -8.43 -8.02 -9.82
N ASN A 78 -7.72 -7.38 -8.90
CA ASN A 78 -7.00 -8.03 -7.81
C ASN A 78 -6.86 -7.11 -6.58
N LEU A 79 -7.57 -7.45 -5.50
CA LEU A 79 -7.54 -6.73 -4.21
C LEU A 79 -6.71 -7.46 -3.14
N GLU A 80 -5.91 -8.46 -3.52
CA GLU A 80 -5.15 -9.31 -2.59
C GLU A 80 -4.20 -8.50 -1.72
N PHE A 81 -3.46 -7.54 -2.28
CA PHE A 81 -2.56 -6.68 -1.49
C PHE A 81 -3.30 -5.87 -0.41
N LEU A 82 -4.54 -5.45 -0.68
CA LEU A 82 -5.38 -4.76 0.30
C LEU A 82 -5.79 -5.72 1.43
N ALA A 83 -6.22 -6.93 1.05
CA ALA A 83 -6.60 -7.96 2.01
C ALA A 83 -5.41 -8.35 2.90
N THR A 84 -4.25 -8.63 2.32
CA THR A 84 -3.02 -8.99 3.05
C THR A 84 -2.56 -7.87 3.99
N CYS A 85 -2.64 -6.61 3.55
CA CYS A 85 -2.33 -5.47 4.41
C CYS A 85 -3.27 -5.41 5.62
N MET A 86 -4.58 -5.55 5.40
CA MET A 86 -5.56 -5.52 6.49
C MET A 86 -5.44 -6.73 7.43
N GLU A 87 -5.06 -7.91 6.92
CA GLU A 87 -4.82 -9.10 7.74
C GLU A 87 -3.59 -8.93 8.63
N SER A 88 -2.56 -8.24 8.15
CA SER A 88 -1.31 -8.04 8.89
C SER A 88 -1.35 -6.89 9.90
N GLN A 89 -2.12 -5.82 9.62
CA GLN A 89 -2.10 -4.58 10.42
C GLN A 89 -3.48 -4.13 10.95
N GLY A 90 -4.56 -4.81 10.58
CA GLY A 90 -5.93 -4.39 10.88
C GLY A 90 -6.42 -3.27 9.96
N ASP A 91 -7.34 -2.43 10.44
CA ASP A 91 -7.85 -1.32 9.64
C ASP A 91 -6.80 -0.22 9.47
N VAL A 92 -6.21 -0.16 8.27
CA VAL A 92 -5.23 0.85 7.86
C VAL A 92 -5.87 2.05 7.15
N SER A 93 -7.21 2.13 7.07
CA SER A 93 -7.92 3.21 6.37
C SER A 93 -7.58 4.59 6.91
N LEU A 94 -7.32 4.72 8.21
CA LEU A 94 -6.94 5.97 8.86
C LEU A 94 -5.49 6.36 8.62
N ARG A 95 -4.65 5.47 8.06
CA ARG A 95 -3.29 5.79 7.59
C ARG A 95 -3.26 6.34 6.17
N LEU A 96 -4.30 6.11 5.37
CA LEU A 96 -4.35 6.63 3.99
C LEU A 96 -4.22 8.14 3.96
N CYS A 97 -3.45 8.66 3.00
CA CYS A 97 -3.27 10.09 2.83
C CYS A 97 -4.59 10.82 2.52
N THR A 98 -4.64 12.10 2.86
CA THR A 98 -5.66 13.03 2.37
C THR A 98 -5.22 13.69 1.06
N ALA A 99 -6.15 14.36 0.39
CA ALA A 99 -5.84 15.17 -0.79
C ALA A 99 -4.79 16.25 -0.50
N ALA A 100 -4.82 16.87 0.68
CA ALA A 100 -3.86 17.88 1.08
C ALA A 100 -2.44 17.30 1.21
N GLU A 101 -2.33 16.07 1.74
CA GLU A 101 -1.05 15.37 1.89
C GLU A 101 -0.48 14.95 0.53
N ILE A 102 -1.31 14.39 -0.36
CA ILE A 102 -0.92 14.04 -1.74
C ILE A 102 -0.46 15.28 -2.51
N LYS A 103 -1.25 16.36 -2.45
CA LYS A 103 -0.91 17.62 -3.12
C LYS A 103 0.42 18.17 -2.63
N LEU A 104 0.66 18.13 -1.32
CA LEU A 104 1.93 18.55 -0.75
C LEU A 104 3.08 17.67 -1.25
N TYR A 105 2.91 16.34 -1.26
CA TYR A 105 3.89 15.40 -1.77
C TYR A 105 4.29 15.71 -3.21
N LEU A 106 3.30 15.71 -4.11
CA LEU A 106 3.51 15.89 -5.55
C LEU A 106 4.14 17.24 -5.87
N ASN A 107 3.69 18.33 -5.23
CA ASN A 107 4.30 19.63 -5.39
C ASN A 107 5.81 19.62 -5.06
N ASN A 108 6.24 18.84 -4.06
CA ASN A 108 7.66 18.72 -3.73
C ASN A 108 8.41 17.85 -4.73
N VAL A 109 7.83 16.75 -5.20
CA VAL A 109 8.41 15.91 -6.26
C VAL A 109 8.64 16.72 -7.53
N PHE A 110 7.64 17.44 -8.01
CA PHE A 110 7.76 18.26 -9.22
C PHE A 110 8.69 19.47 -9.03
N LYS A 111 8.73 20.09 -7.85
CA LYS A 111 9.72 21.12 -7.55
C LYS A 111 11.14 20.58 -7.61
N LYS A 112 11.38 19.39 -7.05
CA LYS A 112 12.69 18.72 -7.09
C LYS A 112 13.11 18.45 -8.54
N ALA A 113 12.21 17.87 -9.34
CA ALA A 113 12.47 17.58 -10.76
C ALA A 113 12.82 18.84 -11.57
N ASN A 114 12.12 19.96 -11.31
CA ASN A 114 12.33 21.20 -12.06
C ASN A 114 13.53 22.05 -11.59
N SER A 115 13.89 21.99 -10.30
CA SER A 115 14.86 22.93 -9.70
C SER A 115 16.23 22.32 -9.44
N GLY A 116 16.42 21.00 -9.55
CA GLY A 116 17.69 20.30 -9.33
C GLY A 116 18.33 20.52 -7.95
N SER A 117 17.61 21.13 -7.00
CA SER A 117 18.12 21.60 -5.72
C SER A 117 17.68 20.71 -4.56
N ILE A 118 18.55 20.66 -3.55
CA ILE A 118 18.52 19.76 -2.40
C ILE A 118 17.38 20.13 -1.44
N SER A 119 16.43 19.19 -1.30
CA SER A 119 15.68 18.86 -0.08
C SER A 119 15.24 20.04 0.80
N SER A 120 14.14 20.70 0.41
CA SER A 120 13.24 21.24 1.43
C SER A 120 12.52 20.04 2.04
N LEU A 121 12.84 19.66 3.29
CA LEU A 121 12.00 18.74 4.05
C LEU A 121 10.54 19.15 3.85
N ILE A 122 9.66 18.19 3.58
CA ILE A 122 8.23 18.41 3.43
C ILE A 122 7.72 18.92 4.78
N SER A 123 7.81 20.24 5.00
CA SER A 123 7.46 20.85 6.26
C SER A 123 5.95 20.94 6.35
N ASN A 124 5.39 20.27 7.34
CA ASN A 124 3.98 20.26 7.63
C ASN A 124 3.76 20.19 9.14
N ARG A 125 2.50 20.14 9.55
CA ARG A 125 2.14 20.12 10.97
C ARG A 125 2.69 18.91 11.72
N ASN A 126 2.79 17.74 11.06
CA ASN A 126 3.24 16.48 11.66
C ASN A 126 4.76 16.29 11.54
N CYS A 127 5.37 16.84 10.48
CA CYS A 127 6.79 16.69 10.18
C CYS A 127 7.41 18.07 9.92
N ASN A 128 8.14 18.61 10.90
CA ASN A 128 8.87 19.87 10.82
C ASN A 128 10.05 19.85 11.81
N PHE A 129 10.84 20.92 11.86
CA PHE A 129 12.01 21.01 12.75
C PHE A 129 11.69 20.85 14.25
N SER A 130 10.49 21.23 14.68
CA SER A 130 10.06 21.16 16.08
C SER A 130 9.27 19.89 16.40
N THR A 131 8.78 19.17 15.39
CA THR A 131 7.93 18.00 15.56
C THR A 131 8.26 16.98 14.50
N TRP A 132 8.82 15.85 14.94
CA TRP A 132 9.17 14.75 14.07
C TRP A 132 8.61 13.45 14.66
N LEU A 133 7.48 13.01 14.11
CA LEU A 133 6.79 11.80 14.57
C LEU A 133 7.39 10.55 13.91
N PRO A 134 7.22 9.35 14.49
CA PRO A 134 7.73 8.12 13.87
C PRO A 134 7.23 7.90 12.44
N GLY A 135 6.00 8.31 12.11
CA GLY A 135 5.51 8.24 10.73
C GLY A 135 6.15 9.23 9.76
N CYS A 136 6.98 10.18 10.21
CA CYS A 136 7.76 11.02 9.30
C CYS A 136 8.98 10.30 8.72
N GLU A 137 9.34 9.16 9.29
CA GLU A 137 10.43 8.32 8.83
C GLU A 137 10.04 7.54 7.56
N PRO A 138 11.01 7.25 6.68
CA PRO A 138 10.76 6.51 5.45
C PRO A 138 10.11 5.15 5.71
N GLY A 139 9.05 4.83 4.97
CA GLY A 139 8.35 3.55 5.05
C GLY A 139 7.38 3.42 6.22
N TRP A 140 7.10 4.50 6.97
CA TRP A 140 6.22 4.50 8.13
C TRP A 140 5.06 5.48 7.98
N ALA A 141 3.93 5.19 8.62
CA ALA A 141 2.78 6.08 8.68
C ALA A 141 2.08 5.99 10.05
N CYS A 142 1.33 7.03 10.39
CA CYS A 142 0.53 7.11 11.60
C CYS A 142 -0.95 7.28 11.24
N GLU A 143 -1.82 6.82 12.13
CA GLU A 143 -3.25 6.99 11.98
C GLU A 143 -3.68 8.41 12.36
N ILE A 144 -4.77 8.86 11.74
CA ILE A 144 -5.61 9.94 12.26
C ILE A 144 -6.28 9.43 13.54
N ASP A 145 -6.41 10.29 14.55
CA ASP A 145 -7.17 9.97 15.75
C ASP A 145 -8.60 9.50 15.38
N PRO A 146 -9.01 8.26 15.74
CA PRO A 146 -10.31 7.71 15.35
C PRO A 146 -11.52 8.52 15.87
N THR A 147 -11.33 9.37 16.88
CA THR A 147 -12.37 10.24 17.43
C THR A 147 -12.61 11.50 16.59
N VAL A 148 -11.68 11.81 15.68
CA VAL A 148 -11.74 13.01 14.82
C VAL A 148 -12.25 12.60 13.45
N ASN A 149 -13.37 13.21 13.03
CA ASN A 149 -13.85 13.04 11.66
C ASN A 149 -13.01 13.88 10.70
N VAL A 150 -12.27 13.21 9.80
CA VAL A 150 -11.46 13.84 8.77
C VAL A 150 -11.97 13.43 7.39
N ASP A 151 -12.24 14.43 6.55
CA ASP A 151 -12.50 14.22 5.14
C ASP A 151 -11.18 13.97 4.40
N LEU A 152 -10.96 12.75 3.92
CA LEU A 152 -9.79 12.38 3.13
C LEU A 152 -9.72 13.15 1.80
N GLN A 153 -10.83 13.69 1.31
CA GLN A 153 -10.86 14.50 0.09
C GLN A 153 -10.47 15.95 0.31
N ASN A 154 -10.29 16.38 1.56
CA ASN A 154 -9.90 17.74 1.86
C ASN A 154 -8.49 18.04 1.33
N SER A 155 -8.40 18.99 0.39
CA SER A 155 -7.15 19.41 -0.25
C SER A 155 -6.49 20.63 0.38
N GLU A 156 -7.05 21.16 1.47
CA GLU A 156 -6.64 22.42 2.09
C GLU A 156 -5.87 22.22 3.40
N LYS A 157 -6.25 21.23 4.21
CA LYS A 157 -5.75 21.04 5.57
C LYS A 157 -5.21 19.62 5.74
N ILE A 158 -3.96 19.55 6.18
CA ILE A 158 -3.32 18.29 6.60
C ILE A 158 -3.78 17.96 8.03
N PRO A 159 -4.37 16.76 8.26
CA PRO A 159 -4.81 16.36 9.58
C PRO A 159 -3.62 16.06 10.51
N SER A 160 -3.87 16.07 11.82
CA SER A 160 -2.87 15.60 12.78
C SER A 160 -2.86 14.08 12.82
N ARG A 161 -1.67 13.47 12.82
CA ARG A 161 -1.48 12.02 12.85
C ARG A 161 -0.46 11.65 13.92
N THR A 162 -0.94 11.35 15.12
CA THR A 162 -0.08 11.20 16.31
C THR A 162 -0.18 9.84 16.98
N VAL A 163 -1.02 8.94 16.45
CA VAL A 163 -1.36 7.67 17.09
C VAL A 163 -1.05 6.50 16.17
N SER A 164 -0.80 5.34 16.77
CA SER A 164 -0.67 4.06 16.06
C SER A 164 0.31 4.10 14.87
N CYS A 165 1.52 4.63 15.08
CA CYS A 165 2.52 4.69 14.02
C CYS A 165 3.10 3.29 13.75
N GLN A 166 3.10 2.86 12.48
CA GLN A 166 3.55 1.53 12.06
C GLN A 166 4.26 1.59 10.70
N ALA A 167 5.09 0.60 10.44
CA ALA A 167 5.67 0.34 9.13
C ALA A 167 4.57 0.04 8.11
N CYS A 168 4.65 0.64 6.93
CA CYS A 168 3.63 0.47 5.90
C CYS A 168 3.66 -0.91 5.25
N CYS A 169 2.50 -1.32 4.77
CA CYS A 169 2.32 -2.58 4.05
C CYS A 169 3.04 -2.57 2.69
N GLU A 170 3.28 -3.78 2.17
CA GLU A 170 3.54 -3.97 0.75
C GLU A 170 2.38 -3.46 -0.12
N GLY A 171 2.68 -3.00 -1.33
CA GLY A 171 1.73 -2.35 -2.23
C GLY A 171 1.45 -0.88 -1.87
N PHE A 172 2.17 -0.28 -0.92
CA PHE A 172 1.99 1.12 -0.52
C PHE A 172 3.32 1.89 -0.34
N PHE A 173 3.25 3.20 -0.60
CA PHE A 173 4.28 4.19 -0.28
C PHE A 173 3.97 4.89 1.04
N CYS A 174 5.03 5.14 1.80
CA CYS A 174 5.03 6.00 2.97
C CYS A 174 6.25 6.93 2.92
N PRO A 175 6.07 8.11 2.29
CA PRO A 175 7.20 8.96 2.01
C PRO A 175 7.80 9.61 3.24
N GLN A 176 9.12 9.77 3.24
CA GLN A 176 9.78 10.54 4.29
C GLN A 176 9.22 11.97 4.34
N GLY A 177 8.88 12.43 5.55
CA GLY A 177 8.27 13.74 5.79
C GLY A 177 6.75 13.77 5.64
N LEU A 178 6.09 12.64 5.39
CA LEU A 178 4.63 12.49 5.44
C LEU A 178 4.25 11.34 6.34
N THR A 179 3.21 11.53 7.14
CA THR A 179 2.76 10.55 8.14
C THR A 179 1.67 9.62 7.62
N CYS A 180 1.55 9.46 6.30
CA CYS A 180 0.42 8.80 5.66
C CYS A 180 0.85 7.85 4.54
N MET A 181 -0.09 6.99 4.12
CA MET A 181 0.11 5.89 3.20
C MET A 181 -0.59 6.17 1.85
N MET A 182 0.11 5.95 0.74
CA MET A 182 -0.41 6.06 -0.64
C MET A 182 -0.30 4.72 -1.37
N PRO A 183 -1.29 4.31 -2.16
CA PRO A 183 -1.22 3.04 -2.88
C PRO A 183 -0.18 3.07 -4.00
N CYS A 184 0.46 1.94 -4.24
CA CYS A 184 1.42 1.76 -5.32
C CYS A 184 0.71 1.59 -6.67
N PRO A 185 1.09 2.28 -7.76
CA PRO A 185 0.43 2.09 -9.04
C PRO A 185 0.70 0.68 -9.60
N LEU A 186 -0.23 0.14 -10.37
CA LEU A 186 0.00 -1.05 -11.19
C LEU A 186 1.17 -0.82 -12.14
N GLY A 187 1.98 -1.87 -12.34
CA GLY A 187 3.24 -1.78 -13.08
C GLY A 187 4.45 -1.40 -12.23
N ALA A 188 4.26 -0.96 -10.99
CA ALA A 188 5.34 -0.83 -10.00
C ALA A 188 5.40 -2.07 -9.09
N TYR A 189 6.59 -2.37 -8.57
CA TYR A 189 6.87 -3.42 -7.60
C TYR A 189 7.22 -2.79 -6.25
N CYS A 190 6.29 -2.87 -5.30
CA CYS A 190 6.37 -2.25 -3.98
C CYS A 190 6.33 -3.32 -2.85
N PRO A 191 7.33 -4.21 -2.72
CA PRO A 191 7.37 -5.18 -1.64
C PRO A 191 7.63 -4.51 -0.29
N ARG A 192 7.46 -5.25 0.81
CA ARG A 192 7.97 -4.79 2.10
C ARG A 192 9.51 -4.82 2.11
N ALA A 193 10.14 -3.75 2.61
CA ALA A 193 11.59 -3.70 2.70
C ALA A 193 12.16 -4.60 3.79
N VAL A 194 13.36 -5.11 3.54
CA VAL A 194 14.09 -5.99 4.43
C VAL A 194 15.39 -5.33 4.86
N LEU A 195 15.69 -5.40 6.17
CA LEU A 195 16.92 -4.85 6.71
C LEU A 195 18.12 -5.73 6.34
N ASN A 196 19.00 -5.20 5.50
CA ASN A 196 20.34 -5.74 5.32
C ASN A 196 21.17 -5.44 6.58
N ARG A 197 21.39 -6.46 7.41
CA ARG A 197 22.09 -6.31 8.70
C ARG A 197 23.57 -5.91 8.56
N THR A 198 24.16 -6.15 7.40
CA THR A 198 25.57 -5.81 7.14
C THR A 198 25.72 -4.33 6.84
N THR A 199 24.83 -3.77 6.01
CA THR A 199 24.87 -2.36 5.58
C THR A 199 23.99 -1.46 6.45
N SER A 200 23.09 -2.04 7.24
CA SER A 200 22.01 -1.35 7.97
C SER A 200 21.02 -0.60 7.08
N ILE A 201 20.85 -1.06 5.84
CA ILE A 201 19.98 -0.46 4.82
C ILE A 201 18.72 -1.32 4.61
N CYS A 202 17.57 -0.68 4.42
CA CYS A 202 16.32 -1.30 4.02
C CYS A 202 16.26 -1.45 2.50
N GLU A 203 16.38 -2.68 2.01
CA GLU A 203 16.33 -3.00 0.59
C GLU A 203 14.90 -3.36 0.17
N PRO A 204 14.43 -2.96 -1.03
CA PRO A 204 15.19 -2.34 -2.11
C PRO A 204 15.32 -0.80 -2.03
N TYR A 205 14.61 -0.12 -1.13
CA TYR A 205 14.41 1.35 -1.15
C TYR A 205 15.55 2.21 -0.57
N GLN A 206 16.69 1.58 -0.27
CA GLN A 206 17.95 2.21 0.14
C GLN A 206 17.90 3.22 1.30
N TYR A 207 16.89 3.19 2.17
CA TYR A 207 16.85 4.02 3.38
C TYR A 207 17.34 3.29 4.63
N GLN A 208 17.76 4.04 5.65
CA GLN A 208 18.19 3.49 6.93
C GLN A 208 17.12 3.76 8.00
N PRO A 209 16.76 2.76 8.84
CA PRO A 209 15.93 3.02 10.00
C PRO A 209 16.61 3.97 11.00
N PRO A 210 15.85 4.70 11.83
CA PRO A 210 16.41 5.56 12.87
C PRO A 210 17.27 4.76 13.85
N VAL A 211 18.48 5.26 14.11
CA VAL A 211 19.39 4.64 15.06
C VAL A 211 18.81 4.70 16.49
N GLY A 212 18.97 3.61 17.25
CA GLY A 212 18.56 3.56 18.66
C GLY A 212 17.06 3.36 18.90
N HIS A 213 16.26 3.14 17.85
CA HIS A 213 14.82 2.91 17.96
C HIS A 213 14.48 1.45 17.56
N PRO A 214 14.58 0.48 18.48
CA PRO A 214 14.42 -0.95 18.15
C PRO A 214 13.03 -1.32 17.62
N ASN A 215 12.02 -0.52 17.96
CA ASN A 215 10.65 -0.71 17.46
C ASN A 215 10.49 -0.21 16.02
N HIS A 216 11.44 0.57 15.51
CA HIS A 216 11.39 1.18 14.17
C HIS A 216 12.14 0.32 13.16
N THR A 217 11.41 -0.53 12.43
CA THR A 217 11.93 -1.47 11.43
C THR A 217 11.83 -0.92 10.00
N CYS A 218 12.35 -1.66 9.03
CA CYS A 218 12.01 -1.42 7.62
C CYS A 218 10.50 -1.56 7.38
N GLY A 219 9.97 -0.74 6.48
CA GLY A 219 8.57 -0.70 6.09
C GLY A 219 8.38 -0.67 4.57
N GLY A 220 7.40 0.11 4.11
CA GLY A 220 7.09 0.24 2.68
C GLY A 220 8.07 1.11 1.90
N ALA A 221 7.73 1.40 0.66
CA ALA A 221 8.48 2.29 -0.22
C ALA A 221 8.47 3.73 0.33
N ASN A 222 9.62 4.40 0.31
CA ASN A 222 9.81 5.74 0.90
C ASN A 222 9.71 6.89 -0.10
N ILE A 223 9.65 6.60 -1.40
CA ILE A 223 9.57 7.59 -2.47
C ILE A 223 8.65 7.00 -3.54
N TRP A 224 7.85 7.87 -4.16
CA TRP A 224 7.29 7.66 -5.48
C TRP A 224 8.14 8.49 -6.45
N ALA A 225 8.79 7.82 -7.40
CA ALA A 225 9.83 8.40 -8.26
C ALA A 225 9.62 8.03 -9.73
N ASP A 226 10.22 8.83 -10.62
CA ASP A 226 10.39 8.46 -12.02
C ASP A 226 11.55 7.45 -12.17
N VAL A 227 11.64 6.82 -13.34
CA VAL A 227 12.62 5.74 -13.62
C VAL A 227 14.06 6.22 -13.38
N ASP A 228 14.34 7.50 -13.66
CA ASP A 228 15.67 8.10 -13.50
C ASP A 228 16.05 8.37 -12.03
N SER A 229 15.06 8.56 -11.14
CA SER A 229 15.29 8.85 -9.71
C SER A 229 15.04 7.68 -8.77
N SER A 230 14.49 6.57 -9.26
CA SER A 230 14.42 5.29 -8.53
C SER A 230 14.23 4.12 -9.48
N GLU A 231 15.27 3.29 -9.61
CA GLU A 231 15.18 1.96 -10.23
C GLU A 231 14.49 0.92 -9.29
N GLU A 232 14.14 1.32 -8.07
CA GLU A 232 13.80 0.42 -6.96
C GLU A 232 12.31 0.02 -6.95
N ILE A 233 11.48 0.78 -7.67
CA ILE A 233 10.01 0.66 -7.69
C ILE A 233 9.52 0.11 -9.03
N PHE A 234 10.36 0.13 -10.08
CA PHE A 234 10.02 -0.44 -11.38
C PHE A 234 10.54 -1.88 -11.49
N CYS A 235 9.81 -2.73 -12.21
CA CYS A 235 10.35 -4.03 -12.55
C CYS A 235 11.62 -3.86 -13.39
N ALA A 236 12.72 -4.46 -12.93
CA ALA A 236 13.96 -4.49 -13.68
C ALA A 236 13.77 -5.09 -15.09
N GLU A 237 14.69 -4.75 -16.00
CA GLU A 237 14.72 -5.25 -17.37
C GLU A 237 14.54 -6.78 -17.43
N GLY A 238 13.78 -7.24 -18.43
CA GLY A 238 13.43 -8.65 -18.58
C GLY A 238 12.40 -9.17 -17.56
N SER A 239 11.70 -8.30 -16.82
CA SER A 239 10.59 -8.66 -15.94
C SER A 239 9.41 -7.68 -16.05
N TYR A 240 8.22 -8.10 -15.64
CA TYR A 240 7.03 -7.26 -15.53
C TYR A 240 6.32 -7.48 -14.18
N CYS A 241 5.55 -6.48 -13.75
CA CYS A 241 4.87 -6.48 -12.46
C CYS A 241 3.35 -6.65 -12.68
N PRO A 242 2.79 -7.88 -12.63
CA PRO A 242 1.35 -8.09 -12.82
C PRO A 242 0.52 -7.48 -11.68
N THR A 243 1.09 -7.41 -10.48
CA THR A 243 0.51 -6.73 -9.31
C THR A 243 1.55 -5.79 -8.69
N THR A 244 1.15 -5.05 -7.66
CA THR A 244 2.06 -4.15 -6.93
C THR A 244 3.03 -4.89 -6.01
N VAL A 245 2.90 -6.21 -5.88
CA VAL A 245 3.67 -7.05 -4.94
C VAL A 245 4.27 -8.28 -5.60
N ASP A 246 4.04 -8.47 -6.91
CA ASP A 246 4.54 -9.60 -7.68
C ASP A 246 5.43 -9.12 -8.82
N LYS A 247 6.46 -9.93 -9.13
CA LYS A 247 7.38 -9.72 -10.23
C LYS A 247 7.59 -11.03 -10.98
N GLU A 248 7.37 -11.01 -12.29
CA GLU A 248 7.54 -12.18 -13.15
C GLU A 248 8.53 -11.90 -14.28
N PRO A 249 9.35 -12.90 -14.69
CA PRO A 249 10.23 -12.74 -15.84
C PRO A 249 9.42 -12.65 -17.14
N CYS A 250 9.88 -11.81 -18.08
CA CYS A 250 9.32 -11.74 -19.41
C CYS A 250 9.52 -13.08 -20.15
N GLY A 251 8.49 -13.55 -20.84
CA GLY A 251 8.59 -14.73 -21.70
C GLY A 251 9.55 -14.52 -22.88
N SER A 252 10.11 -15.61 -23.41
CA SER A 252 11.00 -15.57 -24.58
C SER A 252 10.30 -14.92 -25.78
N GLY A 253 10.76 -13.74 -26.21
CA GLY A 253 10.20 -13.01 -27.35
C GLY A 253 9.80 -11.55 -27.07
N TYR A 254 9.76 -11.12 -25.80
CA TYR A 254 9.73 -9.68 -25.47
C TYR A 254 11.15 -9.12 -25.66
N MET A 255 11.38 -8.40 -26.76
CA MET A 255 12.70 -7.86 -27.09
C MET A 255 13.04 -6.61 -26.28
N ASP A 256 14.27 -6.60 -25.75
CA ASP A 256 15.06 -5.41 -25.42
C ASP A 256 15.14 -4.50 -26.65
N PHE A 257 14.24 -3.53 -26.74
CA PHE A 257 14.31 -2.47 -27.74
C PHE A 257 14.75 -1.15 -27.10
N PHE A 258 15.96 -1.12 -26.51
CA PHE A 258 16.69 0.14 -26.30
C PHE A 258 18.21 -0.11 -26.26
N LEU A 259 18.81 -0.28 -27.44
CA LEU A 259 20.16 0.20 -27.78
C LEU A 259 20.10 0.62 -29.26
N PRO A 260 20.57 1.81 -29.65
CA PRO A 260 21.85 2.41 -29.24
C PRO A 260 21.77 3.77 -28.53
#